data_AF-A0A0F9HSI2-F1
#
_entry.id   AF-A0A0F9HSI2-F1
#
_cell.length_a   1.000
_cell.length_b   1.000
_cell.length_c   1.000
_cell.angle_alpha   90.00
_cell.angle_beta   90.00
_cell.angle_gamma   90.00
#
_symmetry.space_group_name_H-M   'P 1'
#
loop_
_entity.id
_entity.type
_entity.pdbx_description
1 polymer ?
#
loop_
_entity_poly.entity_id
_entity_poly.type
_entity_poly.pdbx_seq_one_letter_code
_entity_poly.pdbx_strand_id
1 'polypeptide(L)' 'MPNPKMEALNKTSSDKQIQEAISAEVQTCMGEPGAEQKACAGKAFGIARQKTGKALDLGR' A
#
# COMPACT_ATOMS: atom_id res chain seq x y z
N MET A 1 -2.11 0.12 13.87
CA MET A 1 -3.53 0.07 13.47
C MET A 1 -3.59 -0.17 11.97
N PRO A 2 -4.57 -0.92 11.45
CA PRO A 2 -4.72 -1.10 10.00
C PRO A 2 -5.02 0.24 9.32
N ASN A 3 -4.43 0.49 8.15
CA ASN A 3 -4.67 1.71 7.39
C ASN A 3 -6.06 1.66 6.72
N PRO A 4 -6.99 2.56 7.07
CA PRO A 4 -8.35 2.54 6.53
C PRO A 4 -8.39 2.78 5.01
N LYS A 5 -7.41 3.51 4.45
CA LYS A 5 -7.29 3.67 3.00
C LYS A 5 -6.94 2.35 2.31
N MET A 6 -6.13 1.52 2.96
CA MET A 6 -5.83 0.19 2.43
C MET A 6 -7.04 -0.72 2.49
N GLU A 7 -7.80 -0.67 3.58
CA GLU A 7 -8.99 -1.49 3.71
C GLU A 7 -10.04 -1.19 2.65
N ALA A 8 -10.19 0.10 2.31
CA ALA A 8 -11.11 0.59 1.29
C ALA A 8 -10.73 0.21 -0.17
N LEU A 9 -9.51 -0.29 -0.41
CA LEU A 9 -9.13 -0.71 -1.76
C LEU A 9 -9.91 -1.93 -2.23
N ASN A 10 -10.27 -1.88 -3.50
CA ASN A 10 -11.00 -2.92 -4.21
C ASN A 10 -10.66 -2.88 -5.71
N LYS A 11 -11.30 -3.75 -6.50
CA LYS A 11 -11.01 -3.90 -7.94
C LYS A 11 -11.30 -2.65 -8.78
N THR A 12 -12.15 -1.74 -8.30
CA THR A 12 -12.52 -0.51 -9.01
C THR A 12 -11.79 0.72 -8.49
N SER A 13 -10.90 0.56 -7.50
CA SER A 13 -10.09 1.67 -7.01
C SER A 13 -9.22 2.27 -8.12
N SER A 14 -9.23 3.60 -8.18
CA SER A 14 -8.38 4.37 -9.08
C SER A 14 -6.92 4.31 -8.65
N ASP A 15 -6.00 4.55 -9.60
CA ASP A 15 -4.57 4.46 -9.31
C ASP A 15 -4.13 5.50 -8.27
N LYS A 16 -4.80 6.66 -8.23
CA LYS A 16 -4.61 7.68 -7.18
C LYS A 16 -5.01 7.14 -5.80
N GLN A 17 -6.17 6.49 -5.67
CA GLN A 17 -6.58 5.89 -4.38
C GLN A 17 -5.60 4.82 -3.93
N ILE A 18 -5.08 4.04 -4.88
CA ILE A 18 -4.10 2.99 -4.62
C ILE A 18 -2.78 3.60 -4.13
N GLN A 19 -2.25 4.61 -4.81
CA GLN A 19 -1.03 5.32 -4.40
C GLN A 19 -1.16 5.98 -3.03
N GLU A 20 -2.30 6.62 -2.75
CA GLU A 20 -2.56 7.22 -1.43
C GLU A 20 -2.63 6.17 -0.33
N ALA A 21 -3.27 5.03 -0.59
CA ALA A 21 -3.36 3.94 0.36
C ALA A 21 -1.99 3.31 0.64
N ILE A 22 -1.20 3.07 -0.41
CA ILE A 22 0.18 2.59 -0.29
C ILE A 22 1.01 3.57 0.54
N SER A 23 0.97 4.88 0.22
CA SER A 23 1.77 5.87 0.93
C SER A 23 1.43 5.93 2.43
N ALA A 24 0.15 5.85 2.77
CA ALA A 24 -0.29 5.80 4.16
C ALA A 24 0.11 4.49 4.87
N GLU A 25 0.11 3.35 4.17
CA GLU A 25 0.55 2.06 4.73
C GLU A 25 2.05 2.06 4.97
N VAL A 26 2.83 2.64 4.04
CA VAL A 26 4.27 2.81 4.20
C VAL A 26 4.57 3.68 5.41
N GLN A 27 3.89 4.83 5.57
CA GLN A 27 4.06 5.68 6.75
C GLN A 27 3.70 4.95 8.06
N THR A 28 2.63 4.15 8.05
CA THR A 28 2.21 3.36 9.22
C THR A 28 3.26 2.32 9.58
N CYS A 29 3.78 1.59 8.58
CA CYS A 29 4.83 0.61 8.76
C CYS A 29 6.16 1.24 9.21
N MET A 30 6.53 2.40 8.67
CA MET A 30 7.71 3.16 9.09
C MET A 30 7.65 3.66 10.53
N GLY A 31 6.48 3.67 11.16
CA GLY A 31 6.31 3.96 12.58
C GLY A 31 6.75 2.82 13.50
N GLU A 32 6.99 1.61 12.96
CA GLU A 32 7.48 0.47 13.73
C GLU A 32 9.01 0.54 13.90
N PRO A 33 9.54 0.27 15.10
CA PRO A 33 10.98 0.31 15.34
C PRO A 33 11.71 -0.76 14.51
N GLY A 34 12.71 -0.32 13.73
CA GLY A 34 13.47 -1.20 12.84
C GLY A 34 12.84 -1.42 11.46
N ALA A 35 11.75 -0.74 11.13
CA ALA A 35 11.11 -0.85 9.83
C ALA A 35 11.95 -0.24 8.70
N GLU A 36 12.25 -1.04 7.68
CA GLU A 36 12.92 -0.56 6.47
C GLU A 36 11.92 -0.05 5.45
N GLN A 37 12.19 1.14 4.88
CA GLN A 37 11.31 1.77 3.89
C GLN A 37 10.99 0.85 2.70
N LYS A 38 11.98 0.09 2.23
CA LYS A 38 11.81 -0.86 1.12
C LYS A 38 10.92 -2.04 1.50
N ALA A 39 11.03 -2.55 2.72
CA ALA A 39 10.17 -3.62 3.23
C ALA A 39 8.72 -3.13 3.41
N CYS A 40 8.55 -1.93 3.98
CA CYS A 40 7.24 -1.29 4.13
C CYS A 40 6.56 -1.03 2.79
N ALA A 41 7.31 -0.51 1.81
CA ALA A 41 6.83 -0.33 0.46
C ALA A 41 6.40 -1.67 -0.16
N GLY A 42 7.25 -2.70 -0.08
CA GLY A 42 6.93 -4.05 -0.58
C GLY A 42 5.65 -4.63 0.03
N LYS A 43 5.46 -4.50 1.35
CA LYS A 43 4.25 -4.93 2.06
C LYS A 43 3.01 -4.17 1.57
N ALA A 44 3.08 -2.84 1.52
CA ALA A 44 1.98 -1.99 1.08
C ALA A 44 1.58 -2.30 -0.37
N PHE A 45 2.55 -2.48 -1.27
CA PHE A 45 2.29 -2.88 -2.66
C PHE A 45 1.66 -4.28 -2.75
N GLY A 46 2.13 -5.24 -1.96
CA GLY A 46 1.56 -6.59 -1.93
C GLY A 46 0.09 -6.59 -1.52
N ILE A 47 -0.25 -5.87 -0.46
CA ILE A 47 -1.64 -5.72 0.03
C ILE A 47 -2.49 -5.02 -1.04
N ALA A 48 -2.00 -3.92 -1.61
CA ALA A 48 -2.72 -3.19 -2.63
C ALA A 48 -3.00 -4.03 -3.88
N ARG A 49 -2.02 -4.84 -4.33
CA ARG A 49 -2.17 -5.78 -5.44
C ARG A 49 -3.20 -6.86 -5.12
N GLN A 50 -3.18 -7.44 -3.92
CA GLN A 50 -4.16 -8.45 -3.52
C GLN A 50 -5.59 -7.90 -3.50
N LYS A 51 -5.79 -6.70 -2.96
CA LYS A 51 -7.13 -6.08 -2.86
C LYS A 51 -7.68 -5.60 -4.20
N THR A 52 -6.83 -5.03 -5.03
CA THR A 52 -7.25 -4.44 -6.32
C THR A 52 -7.25 -5.44 -7.46
N GLY A 53 -6.45 -6.51 -7.36
CA GLY A 53 -6.19 -7.42 -8.48
C GLY A 53 -5.46 -6.76 -9.65
N LYS A 54 -5.05 -5.49 -9.53
CA LYS A 54 -4.32 -4.77 -10.56
C LYS A 54 -2.84 -5.13 -10.49
N ALA A 55 -2.22 -5.29 -11.66
CA ALA A 55 -0.77 -5.27 -11.75
C ALA A 55 -0.31 -3.83 -11.46
N LEU A 56 0.08 -3.56 -10.22
CA LEU A 56 0.62 -2.26 -9.83
C LEU A 56 2.05 -2.16 -10.34
N ASP A 57 2.21 -1.47 -11.47
CA ASP A 57 3.50 -1.14 -12.05
C ASP A 57 3.87 0.28 -11.63
N LEU A 58 4.53 0.42 -10.48
CA LEU A 58 4.86 1.71 -9.88
C LEU A 58 6.28 2.18 -10.19
N GLY A 59 6.77 1.83 -11.38
CA GLY A 59 8.09 2.25 -11.88
C GLY A 59 9.19 1.38 -11.29
N ARG A 60 9.56 0.35 -12.03
CA ARG A 60 10.76 -0.45 -11.78
C ARG A 60 12.01 0.27 -12.27
#